data_AF-A0A1H9WMD2-F1
#
_entry.id   AF-A0A1H9WMD2-F1
#
_cell.length_a   1.000
_cell.length_b   1.000
_cell.length_c   1.000
_cell.angle_alpha   90.00
_cell.angle_beta   90.00
_cell.angle_gamma   90.00
#
_symmetry.space_group_name_H-M   'P 1'
#
loop_
_entity.id
_entity.type
_entity.pdbx_description
1 polymer ?
#
loop_
_entity_poly.entity_id
_entity_poly.type
_entity_poly.pdbx_seq_one_letter_code
_entity_poly.pdbx_strand_id
1 'polypeptide(L)'
;METTESTRPRTDKSQMVIPPGSSDLEELIDFSKFLSNAGAEAMLLGPDGQQVSLPREVFETLVKVADAMARNQAVALTPVDHKLTTQQAADFLGFSRPTLIKMLENGSIPYEKMPNSRHRRILLTDLLAFQEDHRRKQHEILDFLTADAEDAGLYATDSED
;
A
#
# COMPACT_ATOMS: atom_id res chain seq x y z
N MET A 1 34.67 20.66 -31.36
CA MET A 1 34.49 19.41 -30.61
C MET A 1 33.34 19.63 -29.65
N GLU A 2 32.16 19.20 -30.09
CA GLU A 2 30.93 19.17 -29.29
C GLU A 2 31.10 18.21 -28.12
N THR A 3 30.74 18.67 -26.92
CA THR A 3 30.51 17.80 -25.77
C THR A 3 29.00 17.70 -25.57
N THR A 4 28.41 16.61 -26.03
CA THR A 4 27.03 16.22 -25.75
C THR A 4 26.95 15.63 -24.34
N GLU A 5 26.19 16.32 -23.49
CA GLU A 5 25.05 15.83 -22.72
C GLU A 5 25.07 14.38 -22.19
N SER A 6 24.99 14.23 -20.86
CA SER A 6 24.25 13.12 -20.24
C SER A 6 23.64 13.59 -18.92
N THR A 7 22.65 14.47 -19.05
CA THR A 7 21.66 14.75 -18.00
C THR A 7 20.86 13.48 -17.79
N ARG A 8 21.12 12.76 -16.69
CA ARG A 8 20.29 11.60 -16.33
C ARG A 8 18.88 12.10 -15.96
N PRO A 9 17.81 11.54 -16.54
CA PRO A 9 16.46 11.90 -16.15
C PRO A 9 16.17 11.35 -14.74
N ARG A 10 15.72 12.22 -13.83
CA ARG A 10 15.09 11.82 -12.56
C ARG A 10 13.59 11.68 -12.84
N THR A 11 13.14 10.48 -13.11
CA THR A 11 11.72 10.09 -13.30
C THR A 11 11.46 8.92 -12.34
N ASP A 12 10.41 8.81 -11.53
CA ASP A 12 9.20 9.60 -11.31
C ASP A 12 8.78 9.43 -9.82
N LYS A 13 8.11 10.45 -9.28
CA LYS A 13 7.76 10.62 -7.87
C LYS A 13 6.48 9.84 -7.56
N SER A 14 6.50 9.06 -6.47
CA SER A 14 5.27 8.68 -5.76
C SER A 14 4.40 9.92 -5.56
N GLN A 15 3.27 10.02 -6.27
CA GLN A 15 2.35 11.15 -6.13
C GLN A 15 1.45 10.87 -4.93
N MET A 16 1.78 11.50 -3.80
CA MET A 16 0.93 11.53 -2.61
C MET A 16 -0.17 12.56 -2.86
N VAL A 17 -1.43 12.11 -2.79
CA VAL A 17 -2.60 12.99 -2.84
C VAL A 17 -3.10 13.16 -1.41
N ILE A 18 -3.10 14.41 -0.95
CA ILE A 18 -3.64 14.79 0.36
C ILE A 18 -5.10 15.18 0.14
N PRO A 19 -6.03 14.74 0.99
CA PRO A 19 -7.42 15.18 0.93
C PRO A 19 -7.51 16.72 0.99
N PRO A 20 -8.44 17.33 0.23
CA PRO A 20 -8.60 18.77 0.16
C PRO A 20 -9.15 19.35 1.48
N GLY A 21 -9.19 20.69 1.58
CA GLY A 21 -9.61 21.41 2.79
C GLY A 21 -11.06 21.16 3.20
N SER A 22 -11.46 21.68 4.35
CA SER A 22 -12.74 21.35 5.02
C SER A 22 -14.02 21.57 4.18
N SER A 23 -14.03 22.51 3.23
CA SER A 23 -15.17 22.74 2.31
C SER A 23 -15.34 21.62 1.28
N ASP A 24 -14.23 21.00 0.88
CA ASP A 24 -14.18 20.02 -0.21
C ASP A 24 -14.37 18.58 0.33
N LEU A 25 -14.32 18.43 1.66
CA LEU A 25 -14.50 17.16 2.35
C LEU A 25 -15.96 16.70 2.35
N GLU A 26 -16.92 17.61 2.48
CA GLU A 26 -18.36 17.27 2.38
C GLU A 26 -18.70 16.77 0.98
N GLU A 27 -18.23 17.47 -0.06
CA GLU A 27 -18.38 17.04 -1.45
C GLU A 27 -17.74 15.67 -1.71
N LEU A 28 -16.57 15.40 -1.11
CA LEU A 28 -15.92 14.09 -1.18
C LEU A 28 -16.67 12.98 -0.46
N ILE A 29 -17.28 13.27 0.69
CA ILE A 29 -18.09 12.31 1.43
C ILE A 29 -19.33 11.93 0.60
N ASP A 30 -20.00 12.91 0.01
CA ASP A 30 -21.16 12.66 -0.83
C ASP A 30 -20.78 11.94 -2.11
N PHE A 31 -19.62 12.26 -2.70
CA PHE A 31 -19.04 11.53 -3.81
C PHE A 31 -18.71 10.07 -3.45
N SER A 32 -18.07 9.81 -2.30
CA SER A 32 -17.78 8.44 -1.82
C SER A 32 -19.06 7.62 -1.61
N LYS A 33 -20.10 8.22 -1.01
CA LYS A 33 -21.42 7.56 -0.85
C LYS A 33 -22.08 7.27 -2.20
N PHE A 34 -22.00 8.20 -3.14
CA PHE A 34 -22.52 8.00 -4.49
C PHE A 34 -21.82 6.83 -5.18
N LEU A 35 -20.49 6.81 -5.17
CA LEU A 35 -19.69 5.75 -5.77
C LEU A 35 -19.96 4.38 -5.13
N SER A 36 -20.14 4.32 -3.80
CA SER A 36 -20.40 3.07 -3.08
C SER A 36 -21.78 2.47 -3.40
N ASN A 37 -22.75 3.30 -3.80
CA ASN A 37 -24.11 2.87 -4.13
C ASN A 37 -24.37 2.72 -5.64
N ALA A 38 -23.45 3.15 -6.49
CA ALA A 38 -23.61 3.11 -7.94
C ALA A 38 -23.37 1.70 -8.49
N GLY A 39 -24.36 1.17 -9.21
CA GLY A 39 -24.31 -0.16 -9.83
C GLY A 39 -23.51 -0.16 -11.14
N ALA A 40 -22.33 -0.79 -11.11
CA ALA A 40 -21.51 -1.38 -12.18
C ALA A 40 -21.16 -0.61 -13.46
N GLU A 41 -21.95 0.36 -13.95
CA GLU A 41 -21.68 1.11 -15.17
C GLU A 41 -21.44 2.59 -14.85
N ALA A 42 -20.17 2.99 -14.83
CA ALA A 42 -19.77 4.36 -14.61
C ALA A 42 -19.13 4.95 -15.87
N MET A 43 -19.28 6.26 -16.04
CA MET A 43 -18.68 7.00 -17.15
C MET A 43 -17.97 8.23 -16.61
N LEU A 44 -16.79 8.51 -17.15
CA LEU A 44 -16.04 9.74 -16.89
C LEU A 44 -16.45 10.80 -17.90
N LEU A 45 -16.93 11.95 -17.41
CA LEU A 45 -17.15 13.15 -18.22
C LEU A 45 -15.90 14.02 -18.19
N GLY A 46 -15.28 14.20 -19.35
CA GLY A 46 -14.15 15.10 -19.55
C GLY A 46 -14.56 16.57 -19.49
N PRO A 47 -13.61 17.50 -19.23
CA PRO A 47 -13.86 18.95 -19.25
C PRO A 47 -14.34 19.47 -20.61
N ASP A 48 -14.07 18.73 -21.68
CA ASP A 48 -14.51 18.99 -23.06
C ASP A 48 -15.90 18.41 -23.37
N GLY A 49 -16.56 17.79 -22.38
CA GLY A 49 -17.86 17.14 -22.53
C GLY A 49 -17.79 15.74 -23.13
N GLN A 50 -16.59 15.22 -23.44
CA GLN A 50 -16.45 13.84 -23.91
C GLN A 50 -16.74 12.86 -22.78
N GLN A 51 -17.34 11.74 -23.14
CA GLN A 51 -17.67 10.70 -22.18
C GLN A 51 -16.91 9.42 -22.50
N VAL A 52 -16.29 8.84 -21.47
CA VAL A 52 -15.53 7.58 -21.58
C VAL A 52 -16.07 6.60 -20.57
N SER A 53 -16.37 5.37 -21.01
CA SER A 53 -16.76 4.29 -20.09
C SER A 53 -15.59 3.98 -19.16
N LEU A 54 -15.89 3.91 -17.87
CA LEU A 54 -14.90 3.62 -16.85
C LEU A 54 -14.80 2.09 -16.68
N PRO A 55 -13.62 1.47 -16.90
CA PRO A 55 -13.44 0.05 -16.59
C PRO A 55 -13.74 -0.23 -15.12
N ARG A 56 -14.25 -1.43 -14.85
CA ARG A 56 -14.67 -1.83 -13.49
C ARG A 56 -13.52 -1.72 -12.48
N GLU A 57 -12.32 -2.11 -12.86
CA GLU A 57 -11.15 -2.08 -11.98
C GLU A 57 -10.78 -0.64 -11.59
N VAL A 58 -10.93 0.30 -12.53
CA VAL A 58 -10.69 1.73 -12.30
C VAL A 58 -11.78 2.29 -11.38
N PHE A 59 -13.04 1.92 -11.62
CA PHE A 59 -14.17 2.30 -10.76
C PHE A 59 -13.97 1.85 -9.31
N GLU A 60 -13.67 0.57 -9.10
CA GLU A 60 -13.43 0.02 -7.76
C GLU A 60 -12.22 0.66 -7.07
N THR A 61 -11.21 1.06 -7.83
CA THR A 61 -10.07 1.81 -7.30
C THR A 61 -10.49 3.21 -6.83
N LEU A 62 -11.28 3.93 -7.64
CA LEU A 62 -11.78 5.27 -7.27
C LEU A 62 -12.65 5.24 -6.02
N VAL A 63 -13.50 4.22 -5.86
CA VAL A 63 -14.28 4.00 -4.63
C VAL A 63 -13.36 3.95 -3.41
N LYS A 64 -12.31 3.12 -3.45
CA LYS A 64 -11.35 2.98 -2.34
C LYS A 64 -10.59 4.27 -2.05
N VAL A 65 -10.20 5.01 -3.10
CA VAL A 65 -9.50 6.30 -2.96
C VAL A 65 -10.41 7.35 -2.32
N ALA A 66 -11.64 7.49 -2.82
CA ALA A 66 -12.62 8.43 -2.29
C ALA A 66 -12.93 8.14 -0.82
N ASP A 67 -13.10 6.87 -0.47
CA ASP A 67 -13.32 6.41 0.91
C ASP A 67 -12.16 6.71 1.87
N ALA A 68 -10.92 6.55 1.41
CA ALA A 68 -9.74 6.88 2.20
C ALA A 68 -9.62 8.40 2.40
N MET A 69 -9.86 9.19 1.34
CA MET A 69 -9.85 10.65 1.41
C MET A 69 -10.97 11.20 2.30
N ALA A 70 -12.18 10.64 2.23
CA ALA A 70 -13.31 10.99 3.11
C ALA A 70 -13.00 10.72 4.60
N ARG A 71 -12.13 9.74 4.88
CA ARG A 71 -11.59 9.43 6.23
C ARG A 71 -10.35 10.25 6.59
N ASN A 72 -10.03 11.27 5.80
CA ASN A 72 -8.86 12.13 5.96
C ASN A 72 -7.51 11.36 5.91
N GLN A 73 -7.48 10.24 5.18
CA GLN A 73 -6.27 9.42 4.99
C GLN A 73 -5.57 9.83 3.69
N ALA A 74 -4.23 9.95 3.75
CA ALA A 74 -3.43 10.20 2.56
C ALA A 74 -3.39 8.96 1.65
N VAL A 75 -3.48 9.17 0.33
CA VAL A 75 -3.44 8.11 -0.66
C VAL A 75 -2.16 8.23 -1.50
N ALA A 76 -1.46 7.12 -1.69
CA ALA A 76 -0.27 7.05 -2.54
C ALA A 76 -0.53 6.13 -3.74
N LEU A 77 -0.41 6.68 -4.96
CA LEU A 77 -0.41 5.88 -6.18
C LEU A 77 1.04 5.54 -6.54
N THR A 78 1.35 4.25 -6.55
CA THR A 78 2.71 3.75 -6.84
C THR A 78 2.62 2.66 -7.91
N PRO A 79 3.36 2.78 -9.03
CA PRO A 79 3.47 1.71 -10.01
C PRO A 79 3.91 0.39 -9.37
N VAL A 80 3.35 -0.74 -9.81
CA VAL A 80 3.65 -2.06 -9.23
C VAL A 80 5.10 -2.49 -9.44
N ASP A 81 5.73 -2.06 -10.55
CA ASP A 81 7.14 -2.27 -10.86
C ASP A 81 8.08 -1.29 -10.13
N HIS A 82 7.54 -0.44 -9.26
CA HIS A 82 8.33 0.53 -8.54
C HIS A 82 9.29 -0.15 -7.57
N LYS A 83 10.57 0.21 -7.70
CA LYS A 83 11.66 -0.27 -6.85
C LYS A 83 11.92 0.71 -5.72
N LEU A 84 11.62 0.28 -4.49
CA LEU A 84 11.84 1.03 -3.27
C LEU A 84 13.30 0.97 -2.81
N THR A 85 13.76 2.06 -2.19
CA THR A 85 15.00 2.07 -1.42
C THR A 85 14.84 1.24 -0.14
N THR A 86 15.96 0.83 0.48
CA THR A 86 15.90 0.18 1.80
C THR A 86 15.24 1.04 2.88
N GLN A 87 15.27 2.38 2.75
CA GLN A 87 14.61 3.23 3.74
C GLN A 87 13.10 3.21 3.53
N GLN A 88 12.64 3.47 2.30
CA GLN A 88 11.21 3.43 1.98
C GLN A 88 10.58 2.06 2.26
N ALA A 89 11.29 0.97 1.97
CA ALA A 89 10.83 -0.38 2.28
C ALA A 89 10.75 -0.65 3.79
N ALA A 90 11.67 -0.08 4.57
CA ALA A 90 11.66 -0.21 6.03
C ALA A 90 10.49 0.57 6.63
N ASP A 91 10.27 1.80 6.14
CA ASP A 91 9.14 2.64 6.52
C ASP A 91 7.81 1.97 6.15
N PHE A 92 7.74 1.34 4.97
CA PHE A 92 6.56 0.61 4.49
C PHE A 92 6.20 -0.61 5.37
N LEU A 93 7.20 -1.40 5.76
CA LEU A 93 6.99 -2.58 6.61
C LEU A 93 6.91 -2.26 8.12
N GLY A 94 7.15 -1.01 8.52
CA GLY A 94 7.22 -0.64 9.94
C GLY A 94 8.43 -1.20 10.67
N PHE A 95 9.52 -1.51 9.96
CA PHE A 95 10.77 -2.03 10.54
C PHE A 95 11.86 -0.97 10.59
N SER A 96 12.83 -1.16 11.49
CA SER A 96 14.06 -0.38 11.42
C SER A 96 14.86 -0.75 10.15
N ARG A 97 15.51 0.23 9.54
CA ARG A 97 16.38 -0.03 8.36
C ARG A 97 17.45 -1.11 8.62
N PRO A 98 18.15 -1.14 9.78
CA PRO A 98 19.06 -2.25 10.10
C PRO A 98 18.38 -3.63 10.12
N THR A 99 17.16 -3.72 10.66
CA THR A 99 16.37 -4.96 10.67
C THR A 99 16.08 -5.40 9.24
N LEU A 100 15.57 -4.50 8.40
CA LEU A 100 15.28 -4.83 7.01
C LEU A 100 16.53 -5.30 6.26
N ILE A 101 17.69 -4.66 6.46
CA ILE A 101 18.93 -5.07 5.80
C ILE A 101 19.30 -6.52 6.16
N LYS A 102 19.15 -6.93 7.42
CA LYS A 102 19.39 -8.33 7.83
C LYS A 102 18.45 -9.30 7.13
N MET A 103 17.18 -8.91 6.94
CA MET A 103 16.17 -9.70 6.24
C MET A 103 16.41 -9.78 4.73
N LEU A 104 17.05 -8.77 4.14
CA LEU A 104 17.47 -8.85 2.73
C LEU A 104 18.70 -9.76 2.61
N GLU A 105 19.66 -9.64 3.53
CA GLU A 105 20.89 -10.43 3.50
C GLU A 105 20.68 -11.92 3.81
N ASN A 106 19.67 -12.26 4.61
CA ASN A 106 19.29 -13.65 4.88
C ASN A 106 18.37 -14.26 3.79
N GLY A 107 18.01 -13.49 2.76
CA GLY A 107 17.17 -13.94 1.65
C GLY A 107 15.67 -13.99 1.92
N SER A 108 15.19 -13.38 3.02
CA SER A 108 13.75 -13.35 3.34
C SER A 108 12.95 -12.49 2.37
N ILE A 109 13.57 -11.46 1.80
CA ILE A 109 12.95 -10.58 0.80
C ILE A 109 13.93 -10.44 -0.37
N PRO A 110 13.50 -10.71 -1.62
CA PRO A 110 14.32 -10.48 -2.80
C PRO A 110 14.77 -9.02 -2.92
N TYR A 111 15.97 -8.78 -3.44
CA TYR A 111 16.44 -7.44 -3.74
C TYR A 111 17.46 -7.45 -4.85
N GLU A 112 17.59 -6.30 -5.50
CA GLU A 112 18.61 -6.05 -6.50
C GLU A 112 19.67 -5.08 -5.96
N LYS A 113 20.92 -5.31 -6.35
CA LYS A 113 22.00 -4.32 -6.17
C LYS A 113 22.07 -3.48 -7.44
N MET A 114 22.11 -2.16 -7.28
CA MET A 114 22.26 -1.28 -8.43
C MET A 114 23.66 -1.43 -9.05
N PRO A 115 23.79 -1.36 -10.40
CA PRO A 115 25.10 -1.39 -11.06
C PRO A 115 26.02 -0.31 -10.49
N ASN A 116 27.26 -0.68 -10.17
CA ASN A 116 28.27 0.22 -9.61
C ASN A 116 27.87 0.93 -8.30
N SER A 117 26.97 0.34 -7.50
CA SER A 117 26.54 0.91 -6.23
C SER A 117 26.34 -0.15 -5.14
N ARG A 118 26.51 0.25 -3.88
CA ARG A 118 26.18 -0.57 -2.70
C ARG A 118 24.70 -0.50 -2.34
N HIS A 119 23.93 0.35 -3.01
CA HIS A 119 22.52 0.54 -2.71
C HIS A 119 21.66 -0.60 -3.24
N ARG A 120 20.72 -1.03 -2.40
CA ARG A 120 19.74 -2.06 -2.71
C ARG A 120 18.43 -1.41 -3.17
N ARG A 121 17.73 -2.14 -4.02
CA ARG A 121 16.39 -1.82 -4.52
C ARG A 121 15.50 -3.04 -4.33
N ILE A 122 14.30 -2.82 -3.83
CA ILE A 122 13.33 -3.87 -3.53
C ILE A 122 12.07 -3.59 -4.33
N LEU A 123 11.55 -4.58 -5.05
CA LEU A 123 10.27 -4.42 -5.75
C LEU A 123 9.13 -4.31 -4.74
N LEU A 124 8.19 -3.39 -4.99
CA LEU A 124 7.01 -3.25 -4.13
C LEU A 124 6.19 -4.54 -4.06
N THR A 125 6.08 -5.27 -5.16
CA THR A 125 5.40 -6.58 -5.20
C THR A 125 6.00 -7.59 -4.22
N ASP A 126 7.33 -7.63 -4.10
CA ASP A 126 8.02 -8.54 -3.19
C ASP A 126 7.78 -8.15 -1.73
N LEU A 127 7.69 -6.84 -1.44
CA LEU A 127 7.37 -6.36 -0.10
C LEU A 127 5.92 -6.66 0.30
N LEU A 128 4.98 -6.51 -0.63
CA LEU A 128 3.58 -6.87 -0.40
C LEU A 128 3.41 -8.37 -0.16
N ALA A 129 4.07 -9.20 -0.96
CA ALA A 129 4.06 -10.66 -0.78
C ALA A 129 4.66 -11.06 0.59
N PHE A 130 5.77 -10.43 0.98
CA PHE A 130 6.37 -10.65 2.29
C PHE A 130 5.43 -10.23 3.44
N GLN A 131 4.79 -9.06 3.34
CA GLN A 131 3.89 -8.54 4.37
C GLN A 131 2.70 -9.48 4.60
N GLU A 132 2.14 -10.03 3.53
CA GLU A 132 1.00 -10.94 3.61
C GLU A 132 1.40 -12.28 4.24
N ASP A 133 2.53 -12.86 3.82
CA ASP A 133 3.05 -14.10 4.44
C ASP A 133 3.39 -13.90 5.93
N HIS A 134 3.95 -12.74 6.28
CA HIS A 134 4.26 -12.40 7.68
C HIS A 134 2.98 -12.26 8.51
N ARG A 135 1.95 -11.57 7.99
CA ARG A 135 0.65 -11.44 8.66
C ARG A 135 0.00 -12.80 8.89
N ARG A 136 0.01 -13.67 7.88
CA ARG A 136 -0.52 -15.03 7.99
C ARG A 136 0.19 -15.83 9.09
N LYS A 137 1.52 -15.83 9.11
CA LYS A 137 2.32 -16.51 10.16
C LYS A 137 2.05 -15.96 11.56
N GLN A 138 1.88 -14.64 11.69
CA GLN A 138 1.52 -14.04 12.98
C GLN A 138 0.15 -14.52 13.47
N HIS A 139 -0.84 -14.61 12.57
CA HIS A 139 -2.16 -15.14 12.90
C HIS A 139 -2.07 -16.60 13.36
N GLU A 140 -1.36 -17.45 12.61
CA GLU A 140 -1.17 -18.88 12.94
C GLU A 140 -0.51 -19.08 14.32
N ILE A 141 0.46 -18.23 14.68
CA ILE A 141 1.11 -18.29 16.00
C ILE A 141 0.13 -17.87 17.10
N LEU A 142 -0.66 -16.81 16.88
CA LEU A 142 -1.66 -16.37 17.86
C LEU A 142 -2.72 -17.45 18.09
N ASP A 143 -3.24 -18.05 17.01
CA ASP A 143 -4.21 -19.15 17.10
C ASP A 143 -3.63 -20.33 17.87
N PHE A 144 -2.37 -20.69 17.60
CA PHE A 144 -1.67 -21.74 18.33
C PHE A 144 -1.55 -21.42 19.83
N LEU A 145 -1.14 -20.19 20.18
CA LEU A 145 -1.01 -19.76 21.58
C LEU A 145 -2.36 -19.73 22.30
N THR A 146 -3.43 -19.33 21.62
CA THR A 146 -4.79 -19.36 22.18
C THR A 146 -5.25 -20.78 22.42
N ALA A 147 -5.08 -21.68 21.44
CA ALA A 147 -5.44 -23.09 21.59
C ALA A 147 -4.65 -23.80 22.70
N ASP A 148 -3.34 -23.52 22.82
CA ASP A 148 -2.48 -24.05 23.89
C ASP A 148 -2.92 -23.54 25.27
N ALA A 149 -3.31 -22.26 25.38
CA ALA A 149 -3.81 -21.69 26.63
C ALA A 149 -5.19 -22.25 27.04
N GLU A 150 -6.06 -22.55 26.06
CA GLU A 150 -7.34 -23.24 26.29
C GLU A 150 -7.13 -24.69 26.76
N ASP A 151 -6.22 -25.44 26.14
CA ASP A 151 -5.86 -26.81 26.55
C ASP A 151 -5.21 -26.84 27.95
N ALA A 152 -4.41 -25.82 28.26
CA ALA A 152 -3.84 -25.62 29.60
C ALA A 152 -4.86 -25.16 30.66
N GLY A 153 -6.13 -24.98 30.30
CA GLY A 153 -7.22 -24.63 31.23
C GLY A 153 -7.13 -23.21 31.81
N LEU A 154 -6.33 -22.32 31.21
CA LEU A 154 -6.09 -20.97 31.71
C LEU A 154 -7.29 -20.02 31.48
N TYR A 155 -8.31 -20.48 30.75
CA TYR A 155 -9.60 -19.81 30.52
C TYR A 155 -10.80 -20.67 30.91
N ALA A 156 -10.68 -21.52 31.93
CA ALA A 156 -11.86 -22.00 32.65
C ALA A 156 -12.43 -20.81 33.43
N THR A 157 -13.31 -20.04 32.80
CA THR A 157 -14.06 -18.99 33.50
C THR A 157 -14.80 -19.66 34.66
N ASP A 158 -14.47 -19.23 35.88
CA ASP A 158 -15.32 -19.43 37.05
C ASP A 158 -16.70 -18.84 36.72
N SER A 159 -17.60 -19.69 36.23
CA SER A 159 -19.02 -19.42 36.23
C SER A 159 -19.49 -19.66 37.66
N GLU A 160 -19.41 -18.62 38.51
CA GLU A 160 -20.05 -18.62 39.82
C GLU A 160 -21.54 -18.26 39.67
N ASP A 161 -22.36 -19.08 40.32
CA ASP A 161 -23.82 -19.02 40.49
C ASP A 161 -24.33 -17.74 41.17
#